data_AF-A0AAE9IWN5-F1
#
_entry.id   AF-A0AAE9IWN5-F1
#
_cell.length_a   1.000
_cell.length_b   1.000
_cell.length_c   1.000
_cell.angle_alpha   90.00
_cell.angle_beta   90.00
_cell.angle_gamma   90.00
#
_symmetry.space_group_name_H-M   'P 1'
#
loop_
_entity.id
_entity.type
_entity.pdbx_description
1 polymer ?
#
loop_
_entity_poly.entity_id
_entity_poly.type
_entity_poly.pdbx_seq_one_letter_code
_entity_poly.pdbx_strand_id
1 'polypeptide(L)'
;MSERGGQPPPKKRRTNDRQRSKSADLTVNNEYEDVVEKLKGADKESAVKAAKKLKQMLSNAAKIGGFVAHRRNLEDLVSVFSRETALLGTSMYHEDIHRYSISILANCCYIDKTTSTGNQIRRASRSFLDQAVRIFESTTSNIEIRVATCRLIGNLCNNKELVTSWLVHKREYRHTMSSDFSLPIESFVYPGE
;
A
#
# COMPACT_ATOMS: atom_id res chain seq x y z
N MET A 1 -4.12 -65.59 -15.77
CA MET A 1 -3.24 -65.54 -14.58
C MET A 1 -1.98 -64.76 -14.96
N SER A 2 -1.66 -63.71 -14.17
CA SER A 2 -0.36 -63.04 -13.89
C SER A 2 0.54 -62.53 -15.04
N GLU A 3 0.75 -61.21 -15.18
CA GLU A 3 1.85 -60.36 -14.62
C GLU A 3 3.25 -60.73 -15.16
N ARG A 4 4.19 -59.89 -15.62
CA ARG A 4 4.62 -58.47 -15.46
C ARG A 4 5.52 -58.14 -16.69
N GLY A 5 5.58 -56.92 -17.22
CA GLY A 5 6.45 -55.86 -16.71
C GLY A 5 7.21 -55.22 -17.89
N GLY A 6 7.05 -53.91 -18.08
CA GLY A 6 7.73 -53.14 -19.13
C GLY A 6 7.45 -51.65 -18.95
N GLN A 7 8.52 -50.88 -18.72
CA GLN A 7 8.56 -49.46 -18.31
C GLN A 7 7.62 -48.50 -19.08
N PRO A 8 7.04 -47.49 -18.40
CA PRO A 8 6.41 -46.37 -19.09
C PRO A 8 7.48 -45.39 -19.61
N PRO A 9 7.22 -44.69 -20.74
CA PRO A 9 8.18 -43.79 -21.37
C PRO A 9 8.49 -42.56 -20.50
N PRO A 10 9.67 -41.93 -20.65
CA PRO A 10 10.07 -40.81 -19.82
C PRO A 10 9.14 -39.62 -20.06
N LYS A 11 8.46 -39.17 -19.00
CA LYS A 11 7.70 -37.92 -18.96
C LYS A 11 8.62 -36.78 -19.41
N LYS A 12 8.33 -36.19 -20.58
CA LYS A 12 8.88 -34.89 -20.98
C LYS A 12 8.67 -33.92 -19.83
N ARG A 13 9.76 -33.55 -19.15
CA ARG A 13 9.82 -32.41 -18.24
C ARG A 13 9.33 -31.21 -19.06
N ARG A 14 8.08 -30.80 -18.86
CA ARG A 14 7.69 -29.41 -19.11
C ARG A 14 8.49 -28.60 -18.09
N THR A 15 9.64 -28.09 -18.51
CA THR A 15 10.18 -26.87 -17.94
C THR A 15 9.05 -25.86 -18.04
N ASN A 16 8.37 -25.61 -16.92
CA ASN A 16 7.53 -24.44 -16.78
C ASN A 16 8.44 -23.28 -17.11
N ASP A 17 8.26 -22.73 -18.31
CA ASP A 17 8.48 -21.34 -18.62
C ASP A 17 7.97 -20.58 -17.41
N ARG A 18 8.91 -20.17 -16.56
CA ARG A 18 8.72 -18.98 -15.76
C ARG A 18 8.63 -17.88 -16.80
N GLN A 19 7.46 -17.72 -17.41
CA GLN A 19 6.89 -16.42 -17.71
C GLN A 19 6.77 -15.70 -16.36
N ARG A 20 7.93 -15.32 -15.83
CA ARG A 20 8.11 -14.09 -15.12
C ARG A 20 7.65 -13.09 -16.16
N SER A 21 6.38 -12.72 -16.08
CA SER A 21 5.87 -11.53 -16.73
C SER A 21 6.88 -10.47 -16.35
N LYS A 22 7.79 -10.18 -17.30
CA LYS A 22 8.53 -8.94 -17.33
C LYS A 22 7.42 -7.92 -17.51
N SER A 23 6.76 -7.56 -16.40
CA SER A 23 6.10 -6.27 -16.28
C SER A 23 7.14 -5.33 -16.81
N ALA A 24 6.87 -4.76 -17.98
CA ALA A 24 7.80 -3.94 -18.69
C ALA A 24 8.41 -2.96 -17.69
N ASP A 25 9.66 -3.23 -17.31
CA ASP A 25 10.51 -2.23 -16.73
C ASP A 25 10.74 -1.31 -17.91
N LEU A 26 9.76 -0.43 -18.11
CA LEU A 26 9.85 0.60 -19.11
C LEU A 26 11.07 1.40 -18.66
N THR A 27 12.21 1.09 -19.29
CA THR A 27 13.41 1.92 -19.42
C THR A 27 13.08 3.22 -20.18
N VAL A 28 11.88 3.74 -19.95
CA VAL A 28 11.41 5.06 -20.30
C VAL A 28 11.95 5.94 -19.18
N ASN A 29 12.72 6.96 -19.55
CA ASN A 29 13.25 7.94 -18.61
C ASN A 29 12.13 8.37 -17.65
N ASN A 30 12.30 8.03 -16.37
CA ASN A 30 11.34 8.39 -15.34
C ASN A 30 11.53 9.87 -15.01
N GLU A 31 10.79 10.74 -15.70
CA GLU A 31 10.88 12.21 -15.53
C GLU A 31 10.58 12.69 -14.08
N TYR A 32 10.04 11.81 -13.24
CA TYR A 32 9.68 12.10 -11.86
C TYR A 32 10.74 11.68 -10.83
N GLU A 33 11.73 10.86 -11.21
CA GLU A 33 12.68 10.21 -10.29
C GLU A 33 13.39 11.22 -9.39
N ASP A 34 14.06 12.22 -9.99
CA ASP A 34 14.78 13.27 -9.26
C ASP A 34 13.88 14.04 -8.27
N VAL A 35 12.62 14.24 -8.62
CA VAL A 35 11.66 15.00 -7.79
C VAL A 35 11.20 14.14 -6.61
N VAL A 36 10.93 12.87 -6.85
CA VAL A 36 10.51 11.91 -5.82
C VAL A 36 11.66 11.60 -4.86
N GLU A 37 12.90 11.49 -5.34
CA GLU A 37 14.09 11.34 -4.49
C GLU A 37 14.27 12.53 -3.55
N LYS A 38 14.11 13.77 -4.05
CA LYS A 38 14.16 14.98 -3.21
C LYS A 38 13.05 15.03 -2.17
N LEU A 39 11.86 14.52 -2.49
CA LEU A 39 10.74 14.42 -1.55
C LEU A 39 11.04 13.45 -0.39
N LYS A 40 11.86 12.43 -0.64
CA LYS A 40 12.31 11.47 0.38
C LYS A 40 13.47 11.99 1.23
N GLY A 41 14.15 13.06 0.81
CA GLY A 41 15.28 13.65 1.52
C GLY A 41 14.94 14.11 2.94
N ALA A 42 15.98 14.30 3.75
CA ALA A 42 15.86 14.79 5.12
C ALA A 42 15.66 16.32 5.21
N ASP A 43 16.01 17.06 4.15
CA ASP A 43 15.84 18.51 4.12
C ASP A 43 14.37 18.91 3.87
N LYS A 44 13.75 19.49 4.89
CA LYS A 44 12.33 19.88 4.87
C LYS A 44 12.01 20.84 3.73
N GLU A 45 12.81 21.88 3.53
CA GLU A 45 12.51 22.91 2.53
C GLU A 45 12.58 22.36 1.11
N SER A 46 13.62 21.59 0.79
CA SER A 46 13.76 20.93 -0.49
C SER A 46 12.64 19.91 -0.72
N ALA A 47 12.27 19.14 0.30
CA ALA A 47 11.18 18.18 0.19
C ALA A 47 9.82 18.86 -0.06
N VAL A 48 9.52 19.98 0.61
CA VAL A 48 8.29 20.75 0.35
C VAL A 48 8.28 21.34 -1.06
N LYS A 49 9.41 21.89 -1.53
CA LYS A 49 9.54 22.39 -2.92
C LYS A 49 9.34 21.25 -3.93
N ALA A 50 9.92 20.09 -3.67
CA ALA A 50 9.75 18.90 -4.50
C ALA A 50 8.30 18.41 -4.51
N ALA A 51 7.62 18.40 -3.36
CA ALA A 51 6.21 18.01 -3.25
C ALA A 51 5.29 18.92 -4.08
N LYS A 52 5.52 20.24 -4.00
CA LYS A 52 4.82 21.25 -4.80
C LYS A 52 5.07 21.04 -6.29
N LYS A 53 6.33 20.86 -6.69
CA LYS A 53 6.71 20.60 -8.08
C LYS A 53 6.06 19.32 -8.60
N LEU A 54 6.10 18.24 -7.83
CA LEU A 54 5.48 16.97 -8.21
C LEU A 54 3.97 17.14 -8.43
N LYS A 55 3.28 17.81 -7.50
CA LYS A 55 1.84 18.10 -7.65
C LYS A 55 1.53 18.92 -8.91
N GLN A 56 2.39 19.87 -9.28
CA GLN A 56 2.25 20.65 -10.52
C GLN A 56 2.52 19.82 -11.78
N MET A 57 3.52 18.93 -11.75
CA MET A 57 3.81 18.01 -12.86
C MET A 57 2.65 17.04 -13.10
N LEU A 58 1.95 16.65 -12.04
CA LEU A 58 0.77 15.76 -12.06
C LEU A 58 -0.54 16.53 -12.26
N SER A 59 -0.56 17.45 -13.24
CA SER A 59 -1.67 18.39 -13.47
C SER A 59 -2.90 17.78 -14.17
N ASN A 60 -2.76 16.63 -14.82
CA ASN A 60 -3.83 16.01 -15.59
C ASN A 60 -3.74 14.48 -15.62
N ALA A 61 -4.76 13.85 -16.21
CA ALA A 61 -4.89 12.39 -16.24
C ALA A 61 -3.74 11.69 -16.97
N ALA A 62 -3.21 12.27 -18.06
CA ALA A 62 -2.12 11.69 -18.82
C ALA A 62 -0.82 11.66 -18.01
N LYS A 63 -0.49 12.77 -17.34
CA LYS A 63 0.69 12.86 -16.47
C LYS A 63 0.59 11.94 -15.25
N ILE A 64 -0.61 11.84 -14.65
CA ILE A 64 -0.86 10.88 -13.58
C ILE A 64 -0.71 9.44 -14.08
N GLY A 65 -1.25 9.13 -15.25
CA GLY A 65 -1.10 7.82 -15.90
C GLY A 65 0.37 7.44 -16.13
N GLY A 66 1.18 8.38 -16.64
CA GLY A 66 2.63 8.20 -16.79
C GLY A 66 3.33 7.96 -15.46
N PHE A 67 2.97 8.72 -14.41
CA PHE A 67 3.54 8.55 -13.08
C PHE A 67 3.25 7.18 -12.47
N VAL A 68 1.99 6.72 -12.50
CA VAL A 68 1.58 5.43 -11.89
C VAL A 68 1.99 4.20 -12.70
N ALA A 69 2.35 4.38 -13.98
CA ALA A 69 2.92 3.32 -14.81
C ALA A 69 4.30 2.89 -14.31
N HIS A 70 5.06 3.81 -13.68
CA HIS A 70 6.34 3.50 -13.04
C HIS A 70 6.13 3.09 -11.58
N ARG A 71 6.16 1.78 -11.32
CA ARG A 71 5.90 1.21 -9.99
C ARG A 71 6.65 1.90 -8.84
N ARG A 72 7.92 2.25 -9.06
CA ARG A 72 8.80 2.86 -8.06
C ARG A 72 8.29 4.21 -7.58
N ASN A 73 7.67 5.00 -8.46
CA ASN A 73 7.15 6.33 -8.13
C ASN A 73 6.08 6.28 -7.04
N LEU A 74 5.14 5.34 -7.18
CA LEU A 74 4.07 5.19 -6.21
C LEU A 74 4.57 4.55 -4.90
N GLU A 75 5.49 3.58 -5.00
CA GLU A 75 6.13 2.97 -3.82
C GLU A 75 6.88 4.02 -2.98
N ASP A 76 7.65 4.88 -3.62
CA ASP A 76 8.39 5.96 -2.96
C ASP A 76 7.45 7.00 -2.34
N LEU A 77 6.36 7.36 -3.03
CA LEU A 77 5.36 8.27 -2.49
C LEU A 77 4.62 7.68 -1.27
N VAL A 78 4.33 6.37 -1.30
CA VAL A 78 3.76 5.65 -0.14
C VAL A 78 4.76 5.58 1.02
N SER A 79 6.06 5.47 0.74
CA SER A 79 7.10 5.55 1.76
C SER A 79 7.12 6.93 2.44
N VAL A 80 6.96 8.02 1.67
CA VAL A 80 6.87 9.38 2.22
C VAL A 80 5.62 9.50 3.11
N PHE A 81 4.45 9.07 2.63
CA PHE A 81 3.22 9.03 3.43
C PHE A 81 3.41 8.25 4.74
N SER A 82 4.01 7.06 4.66
CA SER A 82 4.24 6.19 5.81
C SER A 82 5.18 6.84 6.83
N ARG A 83 6.25 7.49 6.37
CA ARG A 83 7.19 8.23 7.22
C ARG A 83 6.49 9.38 7.94
N GLU A 84 5.78 10.24 7.22
CA GLU A 84 5.11 11.38 7.85
C GLU A 84 4.01 10.93 8.82
N THR A 85 3.31 9.84 8.52
CA THR A 85 2.36 9.21 9.46
C THR A 85 3.07 8.71 10.72
N ALA A 86 4.23 8.09 10.59
CA ALA A 86 5.01 7.60 11.73
C ALA A 86 5.49 8.75 12.64
N LEU A 87 5.83 9.90 12.04
CA LEU A 87 6.31 11.09 12.72
C LEU A 87 5.19 11.96 13.33
N LEU A 88 3.91 11.65 13.10
CA LEU A 88 2.79 12.42 13.67
C LEU A 88 2.95 12.65 15.18
N GLY A 89 2.87 13.92 15.59
CA GLY A 89 3.02 14.35 16.98
C GLY A 89 4.46 14.56 17.45
N THR A 90 5.45 14.40 16.57
CA THR A 90 6.87 14.66 16.87
C THR A 90 7.32 16.00 16.29
N SER A 91 8.43 16.55 16.78
CA SER A 91 9.06 17.77 16.22
C SER A 91 9.57 17.59 14.79
N MET A 92 9.80 16.35 14.37
CA MET A 92 10.26 15.98 13.02
C MET A 92 9.09 15.89 12.02
N TYR A 93 7.85 16.03 12.48
CA TYR A 93 6.68 15.96 11.63
C TYR A 93 6.61 17.13 10.64
N HIS A 94 6.33 16.83 9.37
CA HIS A 94 6.19 17.85 8.34
C HIS A 94 4.79 17.82 7.72
N GLU A 95 3.90 18.63 8.29
CA GLU A 95 2.48 18.70 7.90
C GLU A 95 2.27 18.93 6.40
N ASP A 96 3.02 19.86 5.80
CA ASP A 96 2.92 20.14 4.37
C ASP A 96 3.30 18.93 3.51
N ILE A 97 4.39 18.23 3.84
CA ILE A 97 4.84 17.04 3.12
C ILE A 97 3.78 15.94 3.23
N HIS A 98 3.22 15.75 4.43
CA HIS A 98 2.16 14.78 4.66
C HIS A 98 0.93 15.10 3.82
N ARG A 99 0.45 16.36 3.86
CA ARG A 99 -0.68 16.83 3.06
C ARG A 99 -0.46 16.66 1.56
N TYR A 100 0.73 17.00 1.04
CA TYR A 100 1.05 16.82 -0.38
C TYR A 100 1.08 15.34 -0.77
N SER A 101 1.73 14.47 0.02
CA SER A 101 1.79 13.04 -0.28
C SER A 101 0.38 12.41 -0.34
N ILE A 102 -0.49 12.71 0.63
CA ILE A 102 -1.87 12.25 0.66
C ILE A 102 -2.65 12.80 -0.55
N SER A 103 -2.53 14.09 -0.85
CA SER A 103 -3.22 14.72 -1.98
C SER A 103 -2.82 14.12 -3.32
N ILE A 104 -1.54 13.78 -3.50
CA ILE A 104 -1.05 13.19 -4.75
C ILE A 104 -1.55 11.74 -4.85
N LEU A 105 -1.42 10.94 -3.79
CA LEU A 105 -1.96 9.57 -3.75
C LEU A 105 -3.47 9.55 -4.03
N ALA A 106 -4.23 10.49 -3.45
CA ALA A 106 -5.66 10.59 -3.66
C ALA A 106 -5.99 10.88 -5.14
N ASN A 107 -5.23 11.75 -5.79
CA ASN A 107 -5.38 12.05 -7.21
C ASN A 107 -5.03 10.85 -8.08
N CYS A 108 -3.95 10.11 -7.77
CA CYS A 108 -3.60 8.87 -8.46
C CYS A 108 -4.76 7.86 -8.42
N CYS A 109 -5.34 7.63 -7.25
CA CYS A 109 -6.46 6.68 -7.08
C CYS A 109 -7.77 7.17 -7.70
N TYR A 110 -7.95 8.50 -7.84
CA TYR A 110 -9.14 9.07 -8.45
C TYR A 110 -9.13 8.93 -9.98
N ILE A 111 -7.98 9.21 -10.60
CA ILE A 111 -7.79 9.16 -12.05
C ILE A 111 -7.63 7.73 -12.52
N ASP A 112 -6.69 6.98 -11.94
CA ASP A 112 -6.52 5.56 -12.23
C ASP A 112 -7.42 4.74 -11.31
N LYS A 113 -8.68 4.59 -11.74
CA LYS A 113 -9.70 3.79 -11.03
C LYS A 113 -9.46 2.28 -11.14
N THR A 114 -8.41 1.84 -11.84
CA THR A 114 -8.11 0.41 -11.97
C THR A 114 -7.63 -0.19 -10.65
N THR A 115 -7.71 -1.51 -10.53
CA THR A 115 -7.16 -2.24 -9.37
C THR A 115 -5.64 -2.14 -9.28
N SER A 116 -4.95 -1.70 -10.35
CA SER A 116 -3.49 -1.64 -10.40
C SER A 116 -2.91 -0.66 -9.37
N THR A 117 -3.33 0.61 -9.39
CA THR A 117 -2.83 1.65 -8.47
C THR A 117 -3.09 1.28 -7.01
N GLY A 118 -4.31 0.81 -6.69
CA GLY A 118 -4.64 0.36 -5.34
C GLY A 118 -3.79 -0.85 -4.88
N ASN A 119 -3.57 -1.83 -5.76
CA ASN A 119 -2.71 -2.97 -5.48
C ASN A 119 -1.24 -2.57 -5.31
N GLN A 120 -0.76 -1.57 -6.05
CA GLN A 120 0.58 -1.02 -5.87
C GLN A 120 0.72 -0.37 -4.48
N ILE A 121 -0.24 0.44 -4.03
CA ILE A 121 -0.24 1.04 -2.68
C ILE A 121 -0.24 -0.05 -1.60
N ARG A 122 -1.10 -1.06 -1.72
CA ARG A 122 -1.14 -2.19 -0.78
C ARG A 122 0.20 -2.93 -0.69
N ARG A 123 0.86 -3.15 -1.84
CA ARG A 123 2.16 -3.84 -1.88
C ARG A 123 3.26 -2.97 -1.27
N ALA A 124 3.20 -1.66 -1.48
CA ALA A 124 4.14 -0.70 -0.93
C ALA A 124 4.04 -0.58 0.60
N SER A 125 2.82 -0.64 1.15
CA SER A 125 2.58 -0.61 2.60
C SER A 125 1.45 -1.56 3.00
N ARG A 126 1.79 -2.65 3.69
CA ARG A 126 0.80 -3.60 4.23
C ARG A 126 -0.04 -2.97 5.36
N SER A 127 0.55 -2.04 6.10
CA SER A 127 -0.07 -1.30 7.21
C SER A 127 -0.77 -0.01 6.76
N PHE A 128 -1.01 0.17 5.45
CA PHE A 128 -1.55 1.42 4.91
C PHE A 128 -2.89 1.83 5.54
N LEU A 129 -3.79 0.86 5.76
CA LEU A 129 -5.08 1.13 6.40
C LEU A 129 -4.92 1.47 7.89
N ASP A 130 -3.99 0.83 8.59
CA ASP A 130 -3.74 1.10 10.01
C ASP A 130 -3.09 2.49 10.18
N GLN A 131 -2.25 2.90 9.23
CA GLN A 131 -1.73 4.27 9.12
C GLN A 131 -2.84 5.30 8.91
N ALA A 132 -3.83 5.01 8.05
CA ALA A 132 -4.99 5.88 7.86
C ALA A 132 -5.84 6.00 9.14
N VAL A 133 -6.06 4.90 9.86
CA VAL A 133 -6.76 4.91 11.16
C VAL A 133 -6.00 5.78 12.17
N ARG A 134 -4.67 5.62 12.27
CA ARG A 134 -3.83 6.46 13.13
C ARG A 134 -3.97 7.95 12.82
N ILE A 135 -4.10 8.33 11.54
CA ILE A 135 -4.34 9.73 11.15
C ILE A 135 -5.70 10.21 11.69
N PHE A 136 -6.75 9.41 11.61
CA PHE A 136 -8.08 9.79 12.07
C PHE A 136 -8.17 9.92 13.59
N GLU A 137 -7.53 9.00 14.31
CA GLU A 137 -7.52 8.95 15.78
C GLU A 137 -6.53 9.93 16.42
N SER A 138 -5.52 10.39 15.66
CA SER A 138 -4.53 11.33 16.17
C SER A 138 -5.18 12.64 16.62
N THR A 139 -4.78 13.16 17.78
CA THR A 139 -5.14 14.51 18.23
C THR A 139 -4.26 15.60 17.61
N THR A 140 -3.16 15.21 16.97
CA THR A 140 -2.17 16.13 16.37
C THR A 140 -2.36 16.33 14.87
N SER A 141 -3.13 15.46 14.20
CA SER A 141 -3.41 15.61 12.78
C SER A 141 -4.44 16.73 12.54
N ASN A 142 -4.07 17.68 11.69
CA ASN A 142 -4.94 18.75 11.21
C ASN A 142 -6.17 18.17 10.47
N ILE A 143 -7.32 18.84 10.59
CA ILE A 143 -8.55 18.49 9.86
C ILE A 143 -8.34 18.38 8.35
N GLU A 144 -7.49 19.23 7.75
CA GLU A 144 -7.19 19.15 6.31
C GLU A 144 -6.57 17.80 5.92
N ILE A 145 -5.68 17.28 6.77
CA ILE A 145 -5.03 15.98 6.57
C ILE A 145 -6.02 14.85 6.73
N ARG A 146 -6.90 14.92 7.73
CA ARG A 146 -7.95 13.91 7.92
C ARG A 146 -8.91 13.90 6.73
N VAL A 147 -9.37 15.06 6.27
CA VAL A 147 -10.25 15.18 5.09
C VAL A 147 -9.57 14.65 3.83
N ALA A 148 -8.29 14.99 3.60
CA ALA A 148 -7.52 14.46 2.48
C ALA A 148 -7.35 12.93 2.56
N THR A 149 -7.15 12.39 3.77
CA THR A 149 -7.05 10.96 4.01
C THR A 149 -8.39 10.26 3.78
N CYS A 150 -9.52 10.84 4.22
CA CYS A 150 -10.86 10.35 3.90
C CYS A 150 -11.08 10.26 2.40
N ARG A 151 -10.67 11.28 1.64
CA ARG A 151 -10.75 11.28 0.17
C ARG A 151 -9.91 10.17 -0.45
N LEU A 152 -8.68 9.97 0.03
CA LEU A 152 -7.79 8.89 -0.43
C LEU A 152 -8.41 7.52 -0.19
N ILE A 153 -8.88 7.26 1.04
CA ILE A 153 -9.54 6.00 1.39
C ILE A 153 -10.83 5.80 0.57
N GLY A 154 -11.66 6.84 0.42
CA GLY A 154 -12.85 6.80 -0.42
C GLY A 154 -12.53 6.43 -1.87
N ASN A 155 -11.47 7.00 -2.45
CA ASN A 155 -11.04 6.67 -3.80
C ASN A 155 -10.57 5.22 -3.92
N LEU A 156 -9.83 4.70 -2.93
CA LEU A 156 -9.40 3.30 -2.89
C LEU A 156 -10.59 2.35 -2.74
N CYS A 157 -11.61 2.75 -1.97
CA CYS A 157 -12.82 1.97 -1.75
C CYS A 157 -13.71 1.82 -2.99
N ASN A 158 -13.53 2.66 -4.02
CA ASN A 158 -14.21 2.47 -5.31
C ASN A 158 -13.79 1.16 -6.00
N ASN A 159 -12.66 0.56 -5.59
CA ASN A 159 -12.21 -0.71 -6.10
C ASN A 159 -12.66 -1.88 -5.21
N LYS A 160 -13.75 -2.55 -5.61
CA LYS A 160 -14.35 -3.67 -4.85
C LYS A 160 -13.40 -4.84 -4.63
N GLU A 161 -12.57 -5.17 -5.63
CA GLU A 161 -11.61 -6.28 -5.53
C GLU A 161 -10.52 -6.00 -4.49
N LEU A 162 -9.98 -4.78 -4.53
CA LEU A 162 -8.98 -4.32 -3.57
C LEU A 162 -9.53 -4.38 -2.14
N VAL A 163 -10.73 -3.82 -1.93
CA VAL A 163 -11.39 -3.79 -0.61
C VAL A 163 -11.64 -5.19 -0.10
N THR A 164 -12.19 -6.07 -0.93
CA THR A 164 -12.44 -7.47 -0.57
C THR A 164 -11.15 -8.16 -0.14
N SER A 165 -10.07 -7.94 -0.88
CA SER A 165 -8.77 -8.54 -0.56
C SER A 165 -8.17 -8.00 0.74
N TRP A 166 -8.36 -6.71 1.07
CA TRP A 166 -7.97 -6.17 2.39
C TRP A 166 -8.77 -6.77 3.55
N LEU A 167 -10.07 -7.00 3.36
CA LEU A 167 -10.94 -7.60 4.36
C LEU A 167 -10.62 -9.09 4.61
N VAL A 168 -10.33 -9.84 3.55
CA VAL A 168 -9.97 -11.27 3.65
C VAL A 168 -8.63 -11.46 4.37
N HIS A 169 -7.61 -10.68 4.03
CA HIS A 169 -6.32 -10.76 4.73
C HIS A 169 -6.41 -10.39 6.22
N LYS A 170 -7.26 -9.43 6.61
CA LYS A 170 -7.50 -9.15 8.04
C LYS A 170 -8.24 -10.29 8.77
N ARG A 171 -9.05 -11.09 8.07
CA ARG A 171 -9.71 -12.28 8.64
C ARG A 171 -8.72 -13.41 8.88
N GLU A 172 -7.86 -13.70 7.91
CA GLU A 172 -6.82 -14.73 8.04
C GLU A 172 -5.87 -14.42 9.21
N TYR A 173 -5.44 -13.16 9.34
CA TYR A 173 -4.58 -12.73 10.46
C TYR A 173 -5.28 -12.79 11.83
N ARG A 174 -6.60 -12.53 11.88
CA ARG A 174 -7.37 -12.69 13.13
C ARG A 174 -7.55 -14.15 13.52
N HIS A 175 -7.69 -15.05 12.55
CA HIS A 175 -7.79 -16.49 12.84
C HIS A 175 -6.46 -17.10 13.28
N THR A 176 -5.32 -16.66 12.73
CA THR A 176 -4.00 -17.12 13.18
C THR A 176 -3.58 -16.53 14.53
N MET A 177 -4.05 -15.34 14.89
CA MET A 177 -3.82 -14.80 16.25
C MET A 177 -4.84 -15.30 17.29
N SER A 178 -6.02 -15.77 16.87
CA SER A 178 -7.01 -16.35 17.80
C SER A 178 -6.70 -17.81 18.17
N SER A 179 -5.77 -18.48 17.47
CA SER A 179 -5.32 -19.84 17.87
C SER A 179 -4.36 -19.84 19.07
N ASP A 180 -3.78 -18.69 19.43
CA ASP A 180 -2.82 -18.58 20.54
C ASP A 180 -3.41 -18.01 21.84
N PHE A 181 -4.72 -17.70 21.86
CA PHE A 181 -5.45 -17.31 23.07
C PHE A 181 -6.55 -18.35 23.39
N SER A 182 -6.14 -19.59 23.60
CA SER A 182 -6.93 -20.51 24.42
C SER A 182 -6.60 -20.21 25.88
N LEU A 183 -7.27 -19.20 26.46
CA LEU A 183 -7.33 -19.12 27.92
C LEU A 183 -8.08 -20.37 28.42
N PRO A 184 -7.56 -21.11 29.41
CA PRO A 184 -8.34 -22.16 30.03
C PRO A 184 -9.58 -21.52 30.65
N ILE A 185 -10.75 -22.06 30.28
CA ILE A 185 -11.99 -21.80 31.01
C ILE A 185 -11.77 -22.44 32.38
N GLU A 186 -11.34 -21.66 33.37
CA GLU A 186 -11.46 -22.05 34.76
C GLU A 186 -12.95 -22.23 35.05
N SER A 187 -13.31 -23.47 35.33
CA SER A 187 -14.61 -23.85 35.88
C SER A 187 -14.80 -23.13 37.22
N PHE A 188 -15.64 -22.09 37.23
CA PHE A 188 -16.21 -21.55 38.45
C PHE A 188 -17.06 -22.64 39.12
N VAL A 189 -16.46 -23.34 40.08
CA VAL A 189 -17.19 -24.11 41.08
C VAL A 189 -17.76 -23.09 42.07
N TYR A 190 -19.08 -22.90 42.05
CA TYR A 190 -19.80 -22.24 43.13
C TYR A 190 -19.70 -23.14 44.37
N PRO A 191 -19.17 -22.66 45.52
CA PRO A 191 -19.44 -23.31 46.78
C PRO A 191 -20.83 -22.86 47.24
N GLY A 192 -21.79 -23.79 47.18
CA GLY A 192 -22.94 -23.74 48.06
C GLY A 192 -22.52 -24.26 49.42
N GLU A 193 -22.62 -23.41 50.44
CA GLU A 193 -23.18 -23.65 51.78
C GLU A 193 -23.08 -22.36 52.62
#